data_AF-A0A537YE70-F1
#
_entry.id   AF-A0A537YE70-F1
#
_cell.length_a   1.000
_cell.length_b   1.000
_cell.length_c   1.000
_cell.angle_alpha   90.00
_cell.angle_beta   90.00
_cell.angle_gamma   90.00
#
_symmetry.space_group_name_H-M   'P 1'
#
loop_
_entity.id
_entity.type
_entity.pdbx_description
1 polymer ?
#
loop_
_entity_poly.entity_id
_entity_poly.type
_entity_poly.pdbx_seq_one_letter_code
_entity_poly.pdbx_strand_id
1 'polypeptide(L)' 'MAVFDRLGSEYEQIVFGHDPDAGLRMIIAVYSTARGPALGGTRMW' A
#
# COMPACT_ATOMS: atom_id res chain seq x y z
N MET A 1 -8.23 -2.75 -13.25
CA MET A 1 -7.21 -2.02 -14.05
C MET A 1 -6.96 -0.62 -13.53
N ALA A 2 -8.01 0.16 -13.17
CA ALA A 2 -7.88 1.56 -12.72
C ALA A 2 -6.80 1.90 -11.67
N VAL A 3 -6.50 1.04 -10.69
CA VAL A 3 -5.48 1.34 -9.67
C VAL A 3 -4.06 1.30 -10.24
N PHE A 4 -3.77 0.33 -11.11
CA PHE A 4 -2.45 0.18 -11.73
C PHE A 4 -2.25 1.22 -12.84
N ASP A 5 -3.32 1.54 -13.58
CA ASP A 5 -3.28 2.60 -14.58
C ASP A 5 -3.02 3.99 -13.95
N ARG A 6 -3.52 4.21 -12.73
CA ARG A 6 -3.41 5.51 -12.05
C ARG A 6 -2.18 5.65 -11.16
N LEU A 7 -1.75 4.59 -10.50
CA LEU A 7 -0.71 4.65 -9.46
C LEU A 7 0.54 3.84 -9.81
N GLY A 8 0.49 2.97 -10.82
CA GLY A 8 1.61 2.09 -11.19
C GLY A 8 2.85 2.83 -11.69
N SER A 9 2.73 4.10 -12.09
CA SER A 9 3.86 4.96 -12.47
C SER A 9 4.39 5.82 -11.31
N GLU A 10 3.68 5.91 -10.19
CA GLU A 10 4.03 6.81 -9.08
C GLU A 10 4.53 6.07 -7.83
N TYR A 11 4.11 4.82 -7.62
CA TYR A 11 4.45 4.03 -6.44
C TYR A 11 5.27 2.81 -6.82
N GLU A 12 6.36 2.54 -6.08
CA GLU A 12 7.13 1.30 -6.22
C GLU A 12 6.30 0.05 -5.92
N GLN A 13 5.37 0.11 -4.94
CA GLN A 13 4.53 -1.02 -4.58
C GLN A 13 3.19 -0.61 -3.98
N ILE A 14 2.14 -1.37 -4.30
CA ILE A 14 0.85 -1.32 -3.59
C ILE A 14 0.50 -2.75 -3.15
N VAL A 15 0.28 -2.93 -1.85
CA VAL A 15 -0.06 -4.22 -1.23
C VAL A 15 -1.46 -4.15 -0.67
N PHE A 16 -2.30 -5.09 -1.09
CA PHE A 16 -3.63 -5.31 -0.53
C PHE A 16 -3.57 -6.50 0.45
N GLY A 17 -3.99 -6.28 1.69
CA GLY A 17 -4.07 -7.31 2.72
C GLY A 17 -5.51 -7.53 3.15
N HIS A 18 -5.88 -8.80 3.29
CA HIS A 18 -7.20 -9.22 3.74
C HIS A 18 -7.05 -10.43 4.66
N ASP A 19 -7.50 -10.29 5.90
CA ASP A 19 -7.62 -11.40 6.85
C ASP A 19 -9.08 -11.45 7.33
N PRO A 20 -9.88 -12.43 6.87
CA PRO A 20 -11.29 -12.52 7.22
C PRO A 20 -11.50 -12.92 8.69
N ASP A 21 -10.60 -13.71 9.28
CA ASP A 21 -10.74 -14.19 10.66
C ASP A 21 -10.53 -13.03 11.65
N ALA A 22 -9.58 -12.13 11.33
CA ALA A 22 -9.36 -10.89 12.08
C ALA A 22 -10.27 -9.73 11.62
N GLY A 23 -11.02 -9.88 10.51
CA GLY A 23 -11.78 -8.80 9.88
C GLY A 23 -10.92 -7.68 9.28
N LEU A 24 -9.63 -7.93 9.07
CA LEU A 24 -8.67 -6.95 8.57
C LEU A 24 -8.85 -6.71 7.08
N ARG A 25 -8.94 -5.43 6.72
CA ARG A 25 -8.76 -4.95 5.35
C ARG A 25 -7.76 -3.82 5.38
N MET A 26 -6.68 -3.97 4.61
CA MET A 26 -5.60 -3.00 4.62
C MET A 26 -5.03 -2.76 3.22
N ILE A 27 -4.49 -1.56 3.04
CA ILE A 27 -3.73 -1.16 1.86
C ILE A 27 -2.44 -0.52 2.36
N ILE A 28 -1.29 -1.01 1.90
CA ILE A 28 0.01 -0.38 2.08
C ILE A 28 0.44 0.16 0.72
N ALA A 29 0.74 1.45 0.65
CA ALA A 29 1.29 2.10 -0.54
C ALA A 29 2.73 2.54 -0.24
N VAL A 30 3.69 2.00 -0.99
CA VAL A 30 5.12 2.35 -0.90
C VAL A 30 5.45 3.25 -2.08
N TYR A 31 5.70 4.53 -1.80
CA TYR A 31 6.09 5.50 -2.83
C TYR A 31 7.50 5.22 -3.33
N SER A 32 8.50 5.27 -2.44
CA SER A 32 9.87 4.90 -2.78
C SER A 32 10.67 4.37 -1.60
N THR A 33 11.62 3.47 -1.90
CA THR A 33 12.63 2.92 -0.97
C THR A 33 14.06 3.34 -1.33
N ALA A 34 14.23 4.29 -2.27
CA ALA A 34 15.55 4.70 -2.77
C ALA A 34 16.52 5.23 -1.70
N ARG A 35 16.01 5.72 -0.56
CA ARG A 35 16.82 6.25 0.56
C ARG A 35 16.79 5.35 1.81
N GLY A 36 16.32 4.11 1.66
CA GLY A 36 16.16 3.15 2.76
C GLY A 36 14.71 2.67 2.91
N PRO A 37 14.41 1.92 3.99
CA PRO A 37 13.09 1.36 4.23
C PRO A 37 12.00 2.43 4.29
N ALA A 38 10.85 2.16 3.69
CA ALA A 38 9.70 3.05 3.78
C ALA A 38 9.14 3.07 5.21
N LEU A 39 8.96 4.28 5.75
CA LEU A 39 8.35 4.51 7.06
C LEU A 39 7.12 5.40 6.88
N GLY A 40 6.01 5.00 7.50
CA GLY A 40 4.74 5.72 7.41
C GLY A 40 3.80 5.32 8.55
N GLY A 41 2.86 6.22 8.88
CA GLY A 41 1.84 5.95 9.89
C GLY A 41 0.72 5.05 9.35
N THR A 42 0.04 4.34 10.25
CA THR A 42 -1.19 3.62 9.93
C THR A 42 -2.38 4.51 10.26
N ARG A 43 -3.30 4.67 9.30
CA ARG A 43 -4.61 5.31 9.52
C ARG A 43 -5.70 4.24 9.41
N MET A 44 -6.59 4.21 10.38
CA MET A 44 -7.80 3.40 10.38
C MET A 44 -9.01 4.32 10.34
N TRP A 45 -9.93 4.08 9.41
CA TRP A 45 -11.16 4.84 9.24
C TRP A 45 -12.25 3.93 8.67
#